data_AF-A0A326GN65-F1
#
_entry.id   AF-A0A326GN65-F1
#
_cell.length_a   1.000
_cell.length_b   1.000
_cell.length_c   1.000
_cell.angle_alpha   90.00
_cell.angle_beta   90.00
_cell.angle_gamma   90.00
#
_symmetry.space_group_name_H-M   'P 1'
#
loop_
_entity.id
_entity.type
_entity.pdbx_description
1 polymer ?
#
loop_
_entity_poly.entity_id
_entity_poly.type
_entity_poly.pdbx_seq_one_letter_code
_entity_poly.pdbx_strand_id
1 'polypeptide(L)'
;MIGGAAALFVANALSGTAMLVVVPVLATSWPALMLEGAVQAWRWRSAGIPALLLVFVPVLSLMFAAFAANHVLYWSHVAPSWMMLRSDRAAFDGALAGGPIPTGITGIFRAPPRTAFRTIIGVNGEWAGIVHDPTDRIAAARGWNGGPVAADIRNIFGNNTIWCQRLDSHWFHCQFG
;
A
#
# COMPACT_ATOMS: atom_id res chain seq x y z
N MET A 1 -24.73 7.74 9.76
CA MET A 1 -23.61 8.45 9.12
C MET A 1 -22.96 7.51 8.11
N ILE A 2 -23.29 7.61 6.82
CA ILE A 2 -22.76 6.74 5.74
C ILE A 2 -21.77 7.53 4.84
N GLY A 3 -21.69 8.86 4.98
CA GLY A 3 -20.89 9.73 4.11
C GLY A 3 -19.37 9.70 4.34
N GLY A 4 -18.90 9.32 5.54
CA GLY A 4 -17.46 9.34 5.87
C GLY A 4 -16.65 8.27 5.14
N ALA A 5 -17.19 7.07 4.99
CA ALA A 5 -16.50 5.99 4.28
C ALA A 5 -16.46 6.24 2.77
N ALA A 6 -17.55 6.76 2.19
CA ALA A 6 -17.63 7.08 0.77
C ALA A 6 -16.65 8.21 0.36
N ALA A 7 -16.46 9.22 1.22
CA ALA A 7 -15.49 10.29 0.99
C ALA A 7 -14.04 9.79 0.98
N LEU A 8 -13.71 8.78 1.83
CA LEU A 8 -12.40 8.11 1.83
C LEU A 8 -12.14 7.35 0.52
N PHE A 9 -13.18 6.73 -0.08
CA PHE A 9 -13.03 6.03 -1.36
C PHE A 9 -12.82 6.97 -2.55
N VAL A 10 -13.50 8.13 -2.57
CA VAL A 10 -13.37 9.11 -3.67
C VAL A 10 -12.04 9.87 -3.60
N ALA A 11 -11.55 10.18 -2.39
CA ALA A 11 -10.25 10.82 -2.20
C ALA A 11 -9.08 9.89 -2.57
N ASN A 12 -9.21 8.59 -2.35
CA ASN A 12 -8.16 7.60 -2.60
C ASN A 12 -7.99 7.23 -4.10
N ALA A 13 -9.00 7.51 -4.93
CA ALA A 13 -8.91 7.35 -6.38
C ALA A 13 -8.10 8.48 -7.06
N LEU A 14 -7.81 9.57 -6.34
CA LEU A 14 -7.19 10.78 -6.87
C LEU A 14 -5.85 11.07 -6.19
N SER A 15 -4.79 10.38 -6.65
CA SER A 15 -3.37 10.72 -6.49
C SER A 15 -2.74 10.61 -5.08
N GLY A 16 -1.47 10.18 -5.03
CA GLY A 16 -0.72 9.89 -3.80
C GLY A 16 -0.54 11.05 -2.80
N THR A 17 -0.95 12.27 -3.14
CA THR A 17 -1.02 13.43 -2.21
C THR A 17 -2.22 13.36 -1.26
N ALA A 18 -3.27 12.60 -1.60
CA ALA A 18 -4.43 12.40 -0.72
C ALA A 18 -4.06 11.74 0.61
N MET A 19 -2.96 10.98 0.65
CA MET A 19 -2.49 10.28 1.85
C MET A 19 -2.08 11.25 2.98
N LEU A 20 -1.59 12.46 2.64
CA LEU A 20 -1.27 13.51 3.60
C LEU A 20 -2.51 14.08 4.32
N VAL A 21 -3.70 13.92 3.74
CA VAL A 21 -4.97 14.33 4.35
C VAL A 21 -5.67 13.14 5.00
N VAL A 22 -5.64 11.98 4.36
CA VAL A 22 -6.29 10.76 4.84
C VAL A 22 -5.69 10.26 6.15
N VAL A 23 -4.36 10.28 6.30
CA VAL A 23 -3.68 9.83 7.53
C VAL A 23 -4.08 10.68 8.75
N PRO A 24 -3.98 12.02 8.74
CA PRO A 24 -4.41 12.83 9.89
C PRO A 24 -5.91 12.79 10.13
N VAL A 25 -6.75 12.69 9.08
CA VAL A 25 -8.19 12.49 9.26
C VAL A 25 -8.47 11.16 9.97
N LEU A 26 -7.83 10.06 9.57
CA LEU A 26 -7.95 8.77 10.26
C LEU A 26 -7.41 8.85 11.69
N ALA A 27 -6.25 9.49 11.90
CA ALA A 27 -5.63 9.63 13.20
C ALA A 27 -6.46 10.47 14.19
N THR A 28 -7.28 11.40 13.71
CA THR A 28 -8.13 12.28 14.54
C THR A 28 -9.55 11.76 14.69
N SER A 29 -10.07 11.01 13.72
CA SER A 29 -11.36 10.34 13.83
C SER A 29 -11.30 9.09 14.72
N TRP A 30 -10.12 8.45 14.86
CA TRP A 30 -9.92 7.27 15.71
C TRP A 30 -10.19 7.53 17.20
N PRO A 31 -9.59 8.55 17.84
CA PRO A 31 -9.81 8.85 19.26
C PRO A 31 -11.24 9.34 19.50
N ALA A 32 -11.82 10.06 18.55
CA ALA A 32 -13.20 10.51 18.62
C ALA A 32 -14.19 9.33 18.64
N LEU A 33 -14.01 8.34 17.74
CA LEU A 33 -14.83 7.13 17.71
C LEU A 33 -14.63 6.25 18.95
N MET A 34 -13.41 6.18 19.48
CA MET A 34 -13.12 5.48 20.75
C MET A 34 -13.81 6.16 21.93
N LEU A 35 -13.77 7.49 22.01
CA LEU A 35 -14.46 8.27 23.05
C LEU A 35 -15.98 8.13 22.95
N GLU A 36 -16.54 8.26 21.74
CA GLU A 36 -17.97 8.05 21.52
C GLU A 36 -18.39 6.61 21.87
N GLY A 37 -17.61 5.62 21.45
CA GLY A 37 -17.82 4.21 21.79
C GLY A 37 -17.79 3.98 23.30
N ALA A 38 -16.81 4.57 24.01
CA ALA A 38 -16.70 4.47 25.46
C ALA A 38 -17.89 5.15 26.19
N VAL A 39 -18.29 6.35 25.75
CA VAL A 39 -19.44 7.08 26.31
C VAL A 39 -20.74 6.31 26.07
N GLN A 40 -20.94 5.82 24.85
CA GLN A 40 -22.13 5.06 24.49
C GLN A 40 -22.21 3.74 25.26
N ALA A 41 -21.08 3.05 25.40
CA ALA A 41 -21.01 1.79 26.12
C ALA A 41 -21.14 2.00 27.65
N TRP A 42 -20.70 3.15 28.19
CA TRP A 42 -20.99 3.56 29.57
C TRP A 42 -22.49 3.78 29.80
N ARG A 43 -23.17 4.44 28.85
CA ARG A 43 -24.63 4.61 28.86
C ARG A 43 -25.36 3.26 28.78
N TRP A 44 -24.84 2.31 28.01
CA TRP A 44 -25.40 0.96 27.91
C TRP A 44 -25.18 0.13 29.16
N ARG A 45 -24.06 0.32 29.87
CA ARG A 45 -23.83 -0.28 31.19
C ARG A 45 -24.88 0.18 32.20
N SER A 46 -25.24 1.47 32.21
CA SER A 46 -26.33 1.98 33.05
C SER A 46 -27.73 1.45 32.66
N ALA A 47 -27.87 0.84 31.48
CA ALA A 47 -29.11 0.20 31.01
C ALA A 47 -29.12 -1.33 31.23
N GLY A 48 -28.14 -1.88 31.95
CA GLY A 48 -28.08 -3.31 32.31
C GLY A 48 -27.42 -4.22 31.27
N ILE A 49 -26.80 -3.66 30.22
CA ILE A 49 -26.12 -4.42 29.18
C ILE A 49 -24.74 -4.87 29.71
N PRO A 50 -24.36 -6.16 29.55
CA PRO A 50 -23.17 -6.73 30.17
C PRO A 50 -21.87 -6.12 29.65
N ALA A 51 -20.91 -5.95 30.57
CA ALA A 51 -19.65 -5.23 30.34
C ALA A 51 -18.73 -5.83 29.26
N LEU A 52 -19.00 -7.05 28.79
CA LEU A 52 -18.29 -7.67 27.67
C LEU A 52 -18.51 -6.91 26.34
N LEU A 53 -19.66 -6.22 26.17
CA LEU A 53 -19.94 -5.41 24.99
C LEU A 53 -19.11 -4.11 24.94
N LEU A 54 -18.61 -3.62 26.08
CA LEU A 54 -17.71 -2.44 26.17
C LEU A 54 -16.34 -2.70 25.52
N VAL A 55 -15.87 -3.95 25.54
CA VAL A 55 -14.56 -4.35 24.96
C VAL A 55 -14.71 -4.74 23.48
N PHE A 56 -15.88 -5.24 23.09
CA PHE A 56 -16.13 -5.73 21.74
C PHE A 56 -16.08 -4.63 20.68
N VAL A 57 -16.62 -3.45 20.98
CA VAL A 57 -16.63 -2.29 20.06
C VAL A 57 -15.21 -1.82 19.70
N PRO A 58 -14.30 -1.53 20.66
CA PRO A 58 -12.94 -1.13 20.34
C PRO A 58 -12.16 -2.25 19.61
N VAL A 59 -12.36 -3.52 19.97
CA VAL A 59 -11.70 -4.65 19.28
C VAL A 59 -12.16 -4.78 17.83
N LEU A 60 -13.47 -4.73 17.56
CA LEU A 60 -14.00 -4.76 16.20
C LEU A 60 -13.56 -3.54 15.38
N SER A 61 -13.48 -2.36 16.01
CA SER A 61 -12.97 -1.16 15.35
C SER A 61 -11.52 -1.33 14.91
N LEU A 62 -10.63 -1.91 15.74
CA LEU A 62 -9.23 -2.17 15.38
C LEU A 62 -9.10 -3.12 14.18
N MET A 63 -9.94 -4.16 14.09
CA MET A 63 -9.95 -5.06 12.93
C MET A 63 -10.37 -4.32 11.65
N PHE A 64 -11.39 -3.46 11.74
CA PHE A 64 -11.83 -2.65 10.61
C PHE A 64 -10.77 -1.60 10.21
N ALA A 65 -10.05 -1.03 11.18
CA ALA A 65 -8.89 -0.17 10.94
C ALA A 65 -7.84 -0.86 10.10
N ALA A 66 -7.43 -2.05 10.55
CA ALA A 66 -6.37 -2.80 9.92
C ALA A 66 -6.75 -3.16 8.48
N PHE A 67 -8.00 -3.57 8.28
CA PHE A 67 -8.55 -3.82 6.94
C PHE A 67 -8.55 -2.57 6.06
N ALA A 68 -9.08 -1.45 6.56
CA ALA A 68 -9.16 -0.19 5.82
C ALA A 68 -7.77 0.37 5.50
N ALA A 69 -6.83 0.33 6.44
CA ALA A 69 -5.46 0.77 6.25
C ALA A 69 -4.74 -0.06 5.18
N ASN A 70 -4.90 -1.39 5.20
CA ASN A 70 -4.31 -2.27 4.20
C ASN A 70 -4.87 -1.99 2.79
N HIS A 71 -6.17 -1.76 2.67
CA HIS A 71 -6.78 -1.36 1.40
C HIS A 71 -6.30 0.01 0.94
N VAL A 72 -6.23 1.00 1.83
CA VAL A 72 -5.72 2.33 1.48
C VAL A 72 -4.30 2.23 0.95
N LEU A 73 -3.40 1.50 1.63
CA LEU A 73 -2.03 1.27 1.18
C LEU A 73 -1.94 0.62 -0.21
N TYR A 74 -2.75 -0.41 -0.45
CA TYR A 74 -2.80 -1.06 -1.76
C TYR A 74 -3.23 -0.07 -2.85
N TRP A 75 -4.31 0.68 -2.62
CA TRP A 75 -4.86 1.59 -3.60
C TRP A 75 -4.01 2.86 -3.80
N SER A 76 -3.25 3.30 -2.81
CA SER A 76 -2.40 4.49 -2.93
C SER A 76 -1.03 4.21 -3.54
N HIS A 77 -0.47 3.01 -3.36
CA HIS A 77 0.89 2.68 -3.83
C HIS A 77 0.92 1.64 -4.96
N VAL A 78 0.12 0.58 -4.85
CA VAL A 78 0.15 -0.54 -5.79
C VAL A 78 -0.75 -0.28 -6.99
N ALA A 79 -2.02 0.11 -6.76
CA ALA A 79 -2.99 0.31 -7.83
C ALA A 79 -2.56 1.31 -8.90
N PRO A 80 -1.91 2.46 -8.57
CA PRO A 80 -1.43 3.38 -9.60
C PRO A 80 -0.34 2.77 -10.46
N SER A 81 0.57 1.98 -9.85
CA SER A 81 1.62 1.26 -10.56
C SER A 81 1.04 0.17 -11.48
N TRP A 82 0.01 -0.53 -11.00
CA TRP A 82 -0.72 -1.51 -11.80
C TRP A 82 -1.43 -0.86 -12.99
N MET A 83 -2.15 0.24 -12.77
CA MET A 83 -2.84 0.99 -13.82
C MET A 83 -1.84 1.49 -14.86
N MET A 84 -0.73 2.09 -14.43
CA MET A 84 0.33 2.60 -15.31
C MET A 84 0.95 1.48 -16.17
N LEU A 85 1.30 0.34 -15.55
CA LEU A 85 1.83 -0.81 -16.27
C LEU A 85 0.83 -1.34 -17.31
N ARG A 86 -0.45 -1.38 -16.95
CA ARG A 86 -1.50 -1.91 -17.83
C ARG A 86 -1.83 -0.95 -18.97
N SER A 87 -1.88 0.36 -18.70
CA SER A 87 -2.21 1.37 -19.71
C SER A 87 -1.11 1.57 -20.73
N ASP A 88 0.15 1.40 -20.33
CA ASP A 88 1.31 1.74 -21.16
C ASP A 88 2.29 0.56 -21.33
N ARG A 89 1.76 -0.67 -21.34
CA ARG A 89 2.57 -1.89 -21.30
C ARG A 89 3.63 -1.94 -22.41
N ALA A 90 3.28 -1.53 -23.62
CA ALA A 90 4.19 -1.50 -24.75
C ALA A 90 5.41 -0.57 -24.51
N ALA A 91 5.22 0.55 -23.81
CA ALA A 91 6.32 1.44 -23.46
C ALA A 91 7.28 0.78 -22.45
N PHE A 92 6.73 0.09 -21.45
CA PHE A 92 7.54 -0.68 -20.48
C PHE A 92 8.34 -1.80 -21.17
N ASP A 93 7.70 -2.59 -22.03
CA ASP A 93 8.36 -3.66 -22.78
C ASP A 93 9.42 -3.09 -23.74
N GLY A 94 9.14 -1.98 -24.41
CA GLY A 94 10.10 -1.26 -25.26
C GLY A 94 11.30 -0.74 -24.47
N ALA A 95 11.08 -0.22 -23.27
CA ALA A 95 12.14 0.28 -22.39
C ALA A 95 13.04 -0.84 -21.85
N LEU A 96 12.49 -2.07 -21.65
CA LEU A 96 13.29 -3.27 -21.37
C LEU A 96 14.27 -3.58 -22.50
N ALA A 97 13.87 -3.36 -23.76
CA ALA A 97 14.70 -3.54 -24.94
C ALA A 97 15.67 -2.37 -25.22
N GLY A 98 15.77 -1.39 -24.31
CA GLY A 98 16.64 -0.21 -24.47
C GLY A 98 15.96 0.99 -25.12
N GLY A 99 14.64 0.95 -25.32
CA GLY A 99 13.84 2.08 -25.77
C GLY A 99 13.74 3.23 -24.76
N PRO A 100 12.93 4.26 -25.07
CA PRO A 100 12.78 5.45 -24.23
C PRO A 100 12.16 5.13 -22.87
N ILE A 101 12.32 6.06 -21.91
CA ILE A 101 11.74 5.94 -20.58
C ILE A 101 10.21 6.11 -20.68
N PRO A 102 9.39 5.20 -20.10
CA PRO A 102 7.93 5.33 -20.10
C PRO A 102 7.46 6.59 -19.36
N THR A 103 6.28 7.09 -19.73
CA THR A 103 5.69 8.27 -19.09
C THR A 103 5.46 8.03 -17.60
N GLY A 104 5.80 9.02 -16.76
CA GLY A 104 5.63 8.92 -15.30
C GLY A 104 6.75 8.15 -14.59
N ILE A 105 7.74 7.63 -15.34
CA ILE A 105 8.94 7.01 -14.78
C ILE A 105 10.07 8.03 -14.70
N THR A 106 10.68 8.14 -13.52
CA THR A 106 11.74 9.12 -13.23
C THR A 106 13.15 8.55 -13.42
N GLY A 107 13.28 7.24 -13.69
CA GLY A 107 14.56 6.58 -13.91
C GLY A 107 14.42 5.08 -14.12
N ILE A 108 15.39 4.48 -14.81
CA ILE A 108 15.46 3.04 -15.04
C ILE A 108 16.75 2.50 -14.43
N PHE A 109 16.62 1.56 -13.50
CA PHE A 109 17.72 0.85 -12.88
C PHE A 109 17.81 -0.55 -13.47
N ARG A 110 18.80 -0.78 -14.33
CA ARG A 110 19.05 -2.08 -14.97
C ARG A 110 20.08 -2.83 -14.13
N ALA A 111 19.64 -3.89 -13.47
CA ALA A 111 20.47 -4.77 -12.66
C ALA A 111 20.16 -6.22 -13.06
N PRO A 112 20.83 -6.76 -14.10
CA PRO A 112 20.54 -8.07 -14.64
C PRO A 112 20.39 -9.13 -13.53
N PRO A 113 19.36 -9.98 -13.57
CA PRO A 113 18.39 -10.17 -14.66
C PRO A 113 17.18 -9.21 -14.62
N ARG A 114 17.17 -8.21 -13.74
CA ARG A 114 15.99 -7.38 -13.42
C ARG A 114 16.13 -5.95 -13.91
N THR A 115 14.99 -5.31 -14.06
CA THR A 115 14.90 -3.88 -14.36
C THR A 115 13.87 -3.23 -13.45
N ALA A 116 14.22 -2.13 -12.81
CA ALA A 116 13.31 -1.34 -11.99
C ALA A 116 13.04 0.03 -12.63
N PHE A 117 11.77 0.38 -12.77
CA PHE A 117 11.26 1.63 -13.29
C PHE A 117 10.78 2.47 -12.10
N ARG A 118 11.53 3.51 -11.76
CA ARG A 118 11.28 4.32 -10.56
C ARG A 118 10.06 5.22 -10.75
N THR A 119 9.06 5.05 -9.90
CA THR A 119 7.79 5.80 -9.93
C THR A 119 7.75 6.92 -8.90
N ILE A 120 8.33 6.73 -7.71
CA ILE A 120 8.30 7.70 -6.60
C ILE A 120 9.71 7.86 -6.01
N ILE A 121 10.07 9.09 -5.65
CA ILE A 121 11.29 9.42 -4.87
C ILE A 121 10.82 9.97 -3.52
N GLY A 122 11.20 9.29 -2.43
CA GLY A 122 11.00 9.72 -1.06
C GLY A 122 12.10 10.69 -0.59
N VAL A 123 11.89 11.27 0.60
CA VAL A 123 12.71 12.38 1.12
C VAL A 123 14.10 11.93 1.59
N ASN A 124 14.25 10.66 2.01
CA ASN A 124 15.48 10.12 2.60
C ASN A 124 16.22 9.11 1.70
N GLY A 125 16.05 9.23 0.38
CA GLY A 125 16.62 8.26 -0.56
C GLY A 125 15.78 6.97 -0.72
N GLU A 126 14.70 6.85 0.05
CA GLU A 126 13.64 5.86 -0.21
C GLU A 126 13.05 6.10 -1.60
N TRP A 127 12.66 5.03 -2.28
CA TRP A 127 12.00 5.15 -3.58
C TRP A 127 11.13 3.93 -3.85
N ALA A 128 10.15 4.08 -4.74
CA ALA A 128 9.33 2.98 -5.20
C ALA A 128 9.44 2.82 -6.71
N GLY A 129 9.22 1.61 -7.19
CA GLY A 129 9.26 1.34 -8.61
C GLY A 129 8.50 0.10 -9.04
N ILE A 130 8.17 0.08 -10.33
CA ILE A 130 7.68 -1.09 -11.04
C ILE A 130 8.92 -1.91 -11.42
N VAL A 131 9.00 -3.15 -10.97
CA VAL A 131 10.13 -4.06 -11.19
C VAL A 131 9.71 -5.18 -12.12
N HIS A 132 10.51 -5.42 -13.15
CA HIS A 132 10.41 -6.60 -14.00
C HIS A 132 11.48 -7.63 -13.58
N ASP A 133 11.04 -8.83 -13.19
CA ASP A 133 11.89 -9.99 -12.92
C ASP A 133 11.48 -11.20 -13.79
N PRO A 134 12.18 -11.45 -14.91
CA PRO A 134 11.87 -12.57 -15.78
C PRO A 134 12.29 -13.93 -15.21
N THR A 135 12.99 -13.97 -14.06
CA THR A 135 13.46 -15.23 -13.47
C THR A 135 12.47 -15.88 -12.52
N ASP A 136 11.34 -15.21 -12.25
CA ASP A 136 10.32 -15.64 -11.28
C ASP A 136 10.86 -15.94 -9.87
N ARG A 137 12.07 -15.50 -9.54
CA ARG A 137 12.66 -15.70 -8.21
C ARG A 137 11.88 -14.94 -7.15
N ILE A 138 11.43 -13.73 -7.49
CA ILE A 138 10.53 -12.97 -6.63
C ILE A 138 9.20 -13.71 -6.49
N ALA A 139 8.60 -14.16 -7.59
CA ALA A 139 7.32 -14.89 -7.57
C ALA A 139 7.35 -16.17 -6.72
N ALA A 140 8.46 -16.91 -6.76
CA ALA A 140 8.63 -18.18 -6.05
C ALA A 140 8.94 -18.01 -4.56
N ALA A 141 9.38 -16.82 -4.14
CA ALA A 141 9.72 -16.56 -2.75
C ALA A 141 8.46 -16.48 -1.87
N ARG A 142 8.58 -16.87 -0.60
CA ARG A 142 7.44 -16.96 0.33
C ARG A 142 7.28 -15.68 1.15
N GLY A 143 6.03 -15.32 1.46
CA GLY A 143 5.72 -14.38 2.54
C GLY A 143 5.84 -12.87 2.24
N TRP A 144 5.98 -12.46 0.98
CA TRP A 144 6.30 -11.06 0.65
C TRP A 144 5.16 -10.26 -0.03
N ASN A 145 4.09 -10.90 -0.53
CA ASN A 145 3.05 -10.23 -1.34
C ASN A 145 2.24 -9.19 -0.55
N GLY A 146 2.77 -7.96 -0.45
CA GLY A 146 2.20 -6.86 0.33
C GLY A 146 2.66 -6.82 1.78
N GLY A 147 3.58 -7.72 2.15
CA GLY A 147 4.21 -7.76 3.47
C GLY A 147 5.70 -7.40 3.39
N PRO A 148 6.38 -7.33 4.55
CA PRO A 148 7.83 -7.16 4.59
C PRO A 148 8.53 -8.22 3.74
N VAL A 149 9.51 -7.80 2.95
CA VAL A 149 10.27 -8.70 2.09
C VAL A 149 11.12 -9.66 2.93
N ALA A 150 11.03 -10.96 2.64
CA ALA A 150 11.85 -12.00 3.26
C ALA A 150 13.35 -11.81 2.92
N ALA A 151 14.23 -12.29 3.80
CA ALA A 151 15.67 -12.00 3.71
C ALA A 151 16.31 -12.47 2.39
N ASP A 152 15.84 -13.60 1.86
CA ASP A 152 16.24 -14.15 0.56
C ASP A 152 15.97 -13.17 -0.58
N ILE A 153 14.78 -12.54 -0.61
CA ILE A 153 14.43 -11.55 -1.63
C ILE A 153 15.19 -10.24 -1.43
N ARG A 154 15.35 -9.77 -0.18
CA ARG A 154 16.12 -8.55 0.12
C ARG A 154 17.53 -8.65 -0.44
N ASN A 155 18.18 -9.81 -0.29
CA ASN A 155 19.50 -10.06 -0.85
C ASN A 155 19.53 -9.97 -2.38
N ILE A 156 18.44 -10.33 -3.07
CA ILE A 156 18.37 -10.18 -4.52
C ILE A 156 18.48 -8.69 -4.90
N PHE A 157 18.03 -7.77 -4.05
CA PHE A 157 18.06 -6.32 -4.31
C PHE A 157 19.16 -5.55 -3.54
N GLY A 158 20.17 -6.24 -3.03
CA GLY A 158 21.25 -5.57 -2.27
C GLY A 158 20.83 -5.09 -0.88
N ASN A 159 19.82 -5.73 -0.29
CA ASN A 159 19.33 -5.54 1.08
C ASN A 159 18.55 -4.25 1.37
N ASN A 160 18.20 -3.47 0.33
CA ASN A 160 17.50 -2.20 0.48
C ASN A 160 16.00 -2.28 0.16
N THR A 161 15.43 -3.48 0.00
CA THR A 161 14.00 -3.64 -0.32
C THR A 161 13.19 -3.84 0.94
N ILE A 162 12.17 -3.01 1.11
CA ILE A 162 11.31 -2.99 2.30
C ILE A 162 10.13 -3.95 2.11
N TRP A 163 9.38 -3.77 1.02
CA TRP A 163 8.25 -4.62 0.65
C TRP A 163 8.08 -4.68 -0.88
N CYS A 164 7.39 -5.70 -1.38
CA CYS A 164 7.01 -5.83 -2.78
C CYS A 164 5.59 -6.41 -2.91
N GLN A 165 4.89 -6.12 -4.00
CA GLN A 165 3.57 -6.68 -4.32
C GLN A 165 3.55 -7.09 -5.78
N ARG A 166 2.98 -8.26 -6.09
CA ARG A 166 2.81 -8.70 -7.48
C ARG A 166 1.79 -7.82 -8.21
N LEU A 167 2.14 -7.33 -9.40
CA LEU A 167 1.24 -6.59 -10.28
C LEU A 167 0.65 -7.50 -11.35
N ASP A 168 1.50 -8.19 -12.09
CA ASP A 168 1.14 -9.07 -13.21
C ASP A 168 2.32 -9.97 -13.60
N SER A 169 2.13 -11.26 -13.83
CA SER A 169 3.17 -12.22 -14.23
C SER A 169 4.55 -11.96 -13.58
N HIS A 170 5.50 -11.39 -14.35
CA HIS A 170 6.89 -11.04 -13.99
C HIS A 170 7.09 -9.60 -13.48
N TRP A 171 6.00 -8.90 -13.15
CA TRP A 171 5.97 -7.49 -12.79
C TRP A 171 5.50 -7.31 -11.36
N PHE A 172 6.21 -6.44 -10.66
CA PHE A 172 6.07 -6.22 -9.23
C PHE A 172 6.12 -4.72 -8.93
N HIS A 173 5.45 -4.29 -7.88
CA HIS A 173 5.69 -2.98 -7.28
C HIS A 173 6.55 -3.20 -6.05
N CYS A 174 7.69 -2.51 -5.94
CA CYS A 174 8.60 -2.64 -4.81
C CYS A 174 8.96 -1.27 -4.23
N GLN A 175 9.07 -1.21 -2.90
CA GLN A 175 9.62 -0.07 -2.18
C GLN A 175 11.02 -0.40 -1.67
N PHE A 176 11.90 0.59 -1.79
CA PHE A 176 13.29 0.55 -1.39
C PHE A 176 13.58 1.68 -0.39
N GLY A 177 14.48 1.43 0.55
CA GLY A 177 14.92 2.38 1.58
C GLY A 177 15.99 1.81 2.48
#